data_AF-A0A943PRN9-F1
#
_entry.id   AF-A0A943PRN9-F1
#
_cell.length_a   1.000
_cell.length_b   1.000
_cell.length_c   1.000
_cell.angle_alpha   90.00
_cell.angle_beta   90.00
_cell.angle_gamma   90.00
#
_symmetry.space_group_name_H-M   'P 1'
#
loop_
_entity.id
_entity.type
_entity.pdbx_description
1 polymer ?
#
loop_
_entity_poly.entity_id
_entity_poly.type
_entity_poly.pdbx_seq_one_letter_code
_entity_poly.pdbx_strand_id
1 'polypeptide(L)'
;MNSCKTVKNTLNINIEKSIDNVLNNINERNPVKLRDSTPKILVSYGVKDLPMYENPSHIRKNILTEMEAKKLGLSVGIRDHYHGLGKTVYIKAINNLDEPRAIFRNKNNKDYLILTMIKDKNSDNIIIPIEIETMTYINRVKIDINRIKSVYGYKKINNINLNHYIKIKLKNRSFKKIYERKKN
;
A
#
# COMPACT_ATOMS: atom_id res chain seq x y z
N MET A 1 -10.49 7.18 -29.43
CA MET A 1 -10.22 7.32 -27.98
C MET A 1 -10.59 6.02 -27.25
N ASN A 2 -9.72 5.00 -27.22
CA ASN A 2 -10.02 3.71 -26.53
C ASN A 2 -8.83 3.08 -25.78
N SER A 3 -7.60 3.62 -25.86
CA SER A 3 -6.43 2.94 -25.26
C SER A 3 -6.36 3.00 -23.73
N CYS A 4 -6.94 4.01 -23.08
CA CYS A 4 -6.84 4.20 -21.62
C CYS A 4 -7.68 3.19 -20.81
N LYS A 5 -8.82 2.74 -21.33
CA LYS A 5 -9.66 1.72 -20.67
C LYS A 5 -9.04 0.32 -20.79
N THR A 6 -8.51 -0.03 -21.97
CA THR A 6 -7.89 -1.34 -22.22
C THR A 6 -6.64 -1.54 -21.37
N VAL A 7 -5.76 -0.54 -21.28
CA VAL A 7 -4.53 -0.61 -20.45
C VAL A 7 -4.85 -0.75 -18.96
N LYS A 8 -5.84 0.01 -18.44
CA LYS A 8 -6.28 -0.11 -17.04
C LYS A 8 -6.88 -1.49 -16.73
N ASN A 9 -7.68 -2.05 -17.65
CA ASN A 9 -8.23 -3.40 -17.47
C ASN A 9 -7.14 -4.48 -17.50
N THR A 10 -6.19 -4.42 -18.44
CA THR A 10 -5.08 -5.40 -18.51
C THR A 10 -4.16 -5.31 -17.28
N LEU A 11 -3.87 -4.10 -16.79
CA LEU A 11 -3.10 -3.92 -15.54
C LEU A 11 -3.82 -4.53 -14.34
N ASN A 12 -5.15 -4.34 -14.26
CA ASN A 12 -5.96 -4.86 -13.17
C ASN A 12 -6.08 -6.40 -13.20
N ILE A 13 -6.13 -7.01 -14.40
CA ILE A 13 -6.11 -8.47 -14.56
C ILE A 13 -4.76 -9.06 -14.10
N ASN A 14 -3.65 -8.37 -14.38
CA ASN A 14 -2.31 -8.84 -14.00
C ASN A 14 -2.04 -8.77 -12.49
N ILE A 15 -2.50 -7.71 -11.80
CA ILE A 15 -2.34 -7.60 -10.35
C ILE A 15 -3.19 -8.64 -9.62
N GLU A 16 -4.43 -8.88 -10.05
CA GLU A 16 -5.32 -9.89 -9.44
C GLU A 16 -4.69 -11.28 -9.50
N LYS A 17 -4.22 -11.70 -10.67
CA LYS A 17 -3.55 -13.00 -10.84
C LYS A 17 -2.28 -13.12 -10.00
N SER A 18 -1.48 -12.06 -9.93
CA SER A 18 -0.25 -12.06 -9.13
C SER A 18 -0.54 -12.17 -7.63
N ILE A 19 -1.59 -11.51 -7.15
CA ILE A 19 -2.05 -11.62 -5.77
C ILE A 19 -2.62 -13.02 -5.51
N ASP A 20 -3.42 -13.57 -6.41
CA ASP A 20 -3.94 -14.93 -6.27
C ASP A 20 -2.82 -15.97 -6.18
N ASN A 21 -1.77 -15.82 -6.99
CA ASN A 21 -0.57 -16.65 -6.87
C ASN A 21 0.07 -16.54 -5.47
N VAL A 22 0.20 -15.32 -4.92
CA VAL A 22 0.75 -15.13 -3.56
C VAL A 22 -0.12 -15.78 -2.48
N LEU A 23 -1.45 -15.69 -2.61
CA LEU A 23 -2.39 -16.24 -1.64
C LEU A 23 -2.48 -17.77 -1.73
N ASN A 24 -2.39 -18.34 -2.94
CA ASN A 24 -2.48 -19.78 -3.18
C ASN A 24 -1.15 -20.51 -3.02
N ASN A 25 -0.02 -19.81 -3.16
CA ASN A 25 1.32 -20.37 -2.95
C ASN A 25 1.99 -19.67 -1.75
N ILE A 26 1.91 -20.28 -0.57
CA ILE A 26 2.53 -19.75 0.67
C ILE A 26 4.07 -19.66 0.58
N ASN A 27 4.68 -20.39 -0.34
CA ASN A 27 6.12 -20.39 -0.59
C ASN A 27 6.57 -19.34 -1.60
N GLU A 28 5.65 -18.56 -2.20
CA GLU A 28 6.03 -17.44 -3.06
C GLU A 28 6.83 -16.41 -2.25
N ARG A 29 7.97 -15.99 -2.82
CA ARG A 29 8.95 -15.07 -2.22
C ARG A 29 9.31 -13.90 -3.14
N ASN A 30 9.05 -14.01 -4.44
CA ASN A 30 9.31 -12.93 -5.39
C ASN A 30 8.36 -11.75 -5.11
N PRO A 31 8.90 -10.53 -4.93
CA PRO A 31 8.11 -9.33 -4.82
C PRO A 31 7.13 -9.17 -5.98
N VAL A 32 5.91 -8.74 -5.68
CA VAL A 32 4.86 -8.55 -6.69
C VAL A 32 4.89 -7.11 -7.18
N LYS A 33 4.90 -6.91 -8.49
CA LYS A 33 4.70 -5.59 -9.10
C LYS A 33 3.23 -5.21 -8.96
N LEU A 34 2.95 -4.20 -8.15
CA LEU A 34 1.60 -3.70 -7.92
C LEU A 34 1.25 -2.55 -8.86
N ARG A 35 2.24 -1.78 -9.31
CA ARG A 35 2.06 -0.70 -10.29
C ARG A 35 3.29 -0.61 -11.20
N ASP A 36 3.05 -0.26 -12.47
CA ASP A 36 4.13 -0.02 -13.44
C ASP A 36 4.86 1.30 -13.23
N SER A 37 4.17 2.27 -12.64
CA SER A 37 4.68 3.62 -12.45
C SER A 37 4.25 4.19 -11.09
N THR A 38 4.99 5.21 -10.66
CA THR A 38 4.69 5.95 -9.45
C THR A 38 3.50 6.88 -9.69
N PRO A 39 2.60 7.07 -8.71
CA PRO A 39 1.51 8.02 -8.83
C PRO A 39 2.00 9.41 -9.25
N LYS A 40 1.38 9.98 -10.29
CA LYS A 40 1.81 11.28 -10.86
C LYS A 40 1.93 12.39 -9.83
N ILE A 41 1.06 12.37 -8.82
CA ILE A 41 1.10 13.32 -7.73
C ILE A 41 2.39 13.23 -6.92
N LEU A 42 2.90 12.03 -6.64
CA LEU A 42 4.19 11.85 -5.97
C LEU A 42 5.35 12.31 -6.86
N VAL A 43 5.27 12.04 -8.17
CA VAL A 43 6.25 12.52 -9.16
C VAL A 43 6.30 14.06 -9.18
N SER A 44 5.15 14.74 -9.13
CA SER A 44 5.11 16.21 -9.03
C SER A 44 5.73 16.78 -7.74
N TYR A 45 5.91 15.95 -6.71
CA TYR A 45 6.64 16.29 -5.49
C TYR A 45 8.09 15.77 -5.47
N GLY A 46 8.63 15.41 -6.64
CA GLY A 46 10.05 15.07 -6.84
C GLY A 46 10.41 13.61 -6.63
N VAL A 47 9.43 12.70 -6.48
CA VAL A 47 9.70 11.26 -6.41
C VAL A 47 10.01 10.72 -7.81
N LYS A 48 11.08 9.95 -7.97
CA LYS A 48 11.38 9.28 -9.25
C LYS A 48 10.23 8.38 -9.70
N ASP A 49 9.91 8.42 -10.99
CA ASP A 49 8.90 7.55 -11.58
C ASP A 49 9.46 6.13 -11.76
N LEU A 50 9.21 5.29 -10.76
CA LEU A 50 9.67 3.89 -10.70
C LEU A 50 8.47 2.96 -10.53
N PRO A 51 8.58 1.68 -10.92
CA PRO A 51 7.55 0.68 -10.63
C PRO A 51 7.43 0.46 -9.12
N MET A 52 6.24 0.02 -8.69
CA MET A 52 5.94 -0.17 -7.27
C MET A 52 5.74 -1.64 -6.93
N TYR A 53 6.41 -2.07 -5.87
CA TYR A 53 6.43 -3.47 -5.45
C TYR A 53 6.15 -3.64 -3.96
N GLU A 54 5.65 -4.81 -3.59
CA GLU A 54 5.53 -5.27 -2.19
C GLU A 54 5.93 -6.75 -2.09
N ASN A 55 6.44 -7.15 -0.92
CA ASN A 55 6.82 -8.55 -0.69
C ASN A 55 5.57 -9.43 -0.45
N PRO A 56 5.57 -10.69 -0.89
CA PRO A 56 4.43 -11.61 -0.72
C PRO A 56 3.97 -11.76 0.74
N SER A 57 4.90 -11.76 1.70
CA SER A 57 4.57 -11.85 3.13
C SER A 57 3.74 -10.66 3.61
N HIS A 58 4.04 -9.45 3.14
CA HIS A 58 3.25 -8.25 3.47
C HIS A 58 1.89 -8.27 2.78
N ILE A 59 1.82 -8.70 1.51
CA ILE A 59 0.54 -8.87 0.80
C ILE A 59 -0.40 -9.80 1.58
N ARG A 60 0.10 -10.97 2.03
CA ARG A 60 -0.68 -11.91 2.86
C ARG A 60 -1.14 -11.26 4.17
N LYS A 61 -0.25 -10.53 4.87
CA LYS A 61 -0.59 -9.82 6.11
C LYS A 61 -1.61 -8.69 5.91
N ASN A 62 -1.55 -7.99 4.78
CA ASN A 62 -2.50 -6.93 4.44
C ASN A 62 -3.89 -7.52 4.14
N ILE A 63 -3.95 -8.59 3.33
CA ILE A 63 -5.20 -9.16 2.83
C ILE A 63 -5.88 -10.07 3.85
N LEU A 64 -5.14 -11.00 4.46
CA LEU A 64 -5.70 -12.06 5.30
C LEU A 64 -5.90 -11.56 6.73
N THR A 65 -6.88 -12.15 7.40
CA THR A 65 -6.93 -12.23 8.86
C THR A 65 -5.91 -13.26 9.36
N GLU A 66 -5.54 -13.16 10.64
CA GLU A 66 -4.70 -14.18 11.28
C GLU A 66 -5.34 -15.57 11.23
N MET A 67 -6.66 -15.65 11.38
CA MET A 67 -7.40 -16.92 11.28
C MET A 67 -7.30 -17.54 9.88
N GLU A 68 -7.47 -16.75 8.82
CA GLU A 68 -7.30 -17.22 7.45
C GLU A 68 -5.85 -17.64 7.18
N ALA A 69 -4.86 -16.88 7.67
CA ALA A 69 -3.46 -17.22 7.53
C ALA A 69 -3.11 -18.56 8.19
N LYS A 70 -3.60 -18.80 9.41
CA LYS A 70 -3.45 -20.09 10.11
C LYS A 70 -4.10 -21.24 9.34
N LYS A 71 -5.30 -21.02 8.78
CA LYS A 71 -5.99 -22.04 7.94
C LYS A 71 -5.19 -22.39 6.68
N LEU A 72 -4.44 -21.44 6.13
CA LEU A 72 -3.54 -21.67 5.00
C LEU A 72 -2.19 -22.31 5.39
N GLY A 73 -1.98 -22.66 6.67
CA GLY A 73 -0.74 -23.28 7.15
C GLY A 73 0.43 -22.31 7.33
N LEU A 74 0.18 -20.99 7.36
CA LEU A 74 1.23 -20.01 7.65
C LEU A 74 1.56 -20.01 9.14
N SER A 75 2.85 -19.98 9.46
CA SER A 75 3.31 -19.65 10.81
C SER A 75 2.96 -18.19 11.11
N VAL A 76 2.24 -17.95 12.22
CA VAL A 76 1.86 -16.61 12.68
C VAL A 76 2.55 -16.34 14.01
N GLY A 77 3.42 -15.33 14.03
CA GLY A 77 4.08 -14.85 15.23
C GLY A 77 3.36 -13.66 15.87
N ILE A 78 3.67 -13.40 17.15
CA ILE A 78 3.10 -12.26 17.91
C ILE A 78 3.43 -10.88 17.32
N ARG A 79 4.49 -10.79 16.51
CA ARG A 79 4.91 -9.57 15.80
C ARG A 79 4.28 -9.44 14.41
N ASP A 80 3.49 -10.43 13.98
CA ASP A 80 2.78 -10.35 12.72
C ASP A 80 1.49 -9.56 12.90
N HIS A 81 1.31 -8.57 12.04
CA HIS A 81 0.12 -7.73 12.04
C HIS A 81 -0.72 -8.06 10.81
N TYR A 82 -1.67 -8.98 10.99
CA TYR A 82 -2.67 -9.30 9.98
C TYR A 82 -3.80 -8.28 10.02
N HIS A 83 -4.09 -7.66 8.87
CA HIS A 83 -5.03 -6.54 8.77
C HIS A 83 -6.42 -6.97 8.31
N GLY A 84 -6.56 -8.14 7.67
CA GLY A 84 -7.85 -8.66 7.22
C GLY A 84 -8.59 -7.71 6.28
N LEU A 85 -7.85 -7.00 5.42
CA LEU A 85 -8.44 -6.01 4.51
C LEU A 85 -9.29 -6.67 3.42
N GLY A 86 -8.95 -7.90 3.04
CA GLY A 86 -9.51 -8.60 1.89
C GLY A 86 -8.92 -8.12 0.55
N LYS A 87 -8.83 -9.05 -0.41
CA LYS A 87 -8.21 -8.82 -1.73
C LYS A 87 -8.81 -7.63 -2.47
N THR A 88 -10.14 -7.55 -2.51
CA THR A 88 -10.87 -6.53 -3.25
C THR A 88 -10.57 -5.12 -2.74
N VAL A 89 -10.56 -4.91 -1.42
CA VAL A 89 -10.30 -3.58 -0.85
C VAL A 89 -8.81 -3.22 -0.98
N TYR A 90 -7.92 -4.20 -0.79
CA TYR A 90 -6.48 -4.04 -1.02
C TYR A 90 -6.18 -3.52 -2.44
N ILE A 91 -6.69 -4.19 -3.48
CA ILE A 91 -6.46 -3.79 -4.88
C ILE A 91 -7.07 -2.41 -5.17
N LYS A 92 -8.30 -2.15 -4.70
CA LYS A 92 -8.94 -0.83 -4.83
C LYS A 92 -8.08 0.28 -4.21
N ALA A 93 -7.48 0.03 -3.04
CA ALA A 93 -6.62 1.00 -2.37
C ALA A 93 -5.33 1.30 -3.16
N ILE A 94 -4.68 0.26 -3.72
CA ILE A 94 -3.50 0.41 -4.59
C ILE A 94 -3.84 1.21 -5.85
N ASN A 95 -4.96 0.88 -6.50
CA ASN A 95 -5.42 1.56 -7.72
C ASN A 95 -5.80 3.03 -7.45
N ASN A 96 -6.21 3.36 -6.22
CA ASN A 96 -6.56 4.72 -5.82
C ASN A 96 -5.35 5.63 -5.50
N LEU A 97 -4.11 5.12 -5.56
CA LEU A 97 -2.92 5.94 -5.25
C LEU A 97 -2.73 7.16 -6.17
N ASP A 98 -3.35 7.20 -7.36
CA ASP A 98 -3.34 8.39 -8.24
C ASP A 98 -4.24 9.52 -7.73
N GLU A 99 -5.23 9.19 -6.91
CA GLU A 99 -6.19 10.13 -6.34
C GLU A 99 -6.26 9.99 -4.81
N PRO A 100 -5.15 10.21 -4.09
CA PRO A 100 -5.13 10.08 -2.66
C PRO A 100 -5.98 11.18 -2.01
N ARG A 101 -6.42 10.94 -0.77
CA ARG A 101 -7.01 11.97 0.07
C ARG A 101 -5.94 12.93 0.58
N ALA A 102 -4.82 12.40 1.06
CA ALA A 102 -3.74 13.20 1.62
C ALA A 102 -2.41 12.46 1.53
N ILE A 103 -1.32 13.22 1.47
CA ILE A 103 0.05 12.71 1.42
C ILE A 103 0.87 13.40 2.50
N PHE A 104 1.59 12.59 3.26
CA PHE A 104 2.50 13.03 4.29
C PHE A 104 3.91 12.51 3.98
N ARG A 105 4.92 13.38 4.11
CA ARG A 105 6.33 13.03 3.94
C ARG A 105 7.03 13.00 5.29
N ASN A 106 7.79 11.95 5.57
CA ASN A 106 8.59 11.81 6.78
C ASN A 106 9.81 12.75 6.74
N LYS A 107 10.40 13.06 7.90
CA LYS A 107 11.61 13.91 8.03
C LYS A 107 12.82 13.38 7.24
N ASN A 108 12.95 12.05 7.11
CA ASN A 108 14.04 11.43 6.35
C ASN A 108 13.89 11.61 4.82
N ASN A 109 12.78 12.21 4.36
CA ASN A 109 12.44 12.40 2.94
C ASN A 109 12.43 11.11 2.09
N LYS A 110 12.44 9.93 2.72
CA LYS A 110 12.41 8.62 2.06
C LYS A 110 11.11 7.86 2.28
N ASP A 111 10.43 8.10 3.40
CA ASP A 111 9.13 7.50 3.67
C ASP A 111 7.98 8.50 3.45
N TYR A 112 6.92 8.01 2.84
CA TYR A 112 5.65 8.69 2.63
C TYR A 112 4.54 7.89 3.30
N LEU A 113 3.54 8.59 3.82
CA LEU A 113 2.30 8.00 4.31
C LEU A 113 1.16 8.54 3.46
N ILE A 114 0.49 7.66 2.73
CA ILE A 114 -0.64 8.01 1.87
C ILE A 114 -1.94 7.66 2.58
N LEU A 115 -2.88 8.60 2.63
CA LEU A 115 -4.27 8.30 2.95
C LEU A 115 -5.04 8.23 1.65
N THR A 116 -5.60 7.07 1.34
CA THR A 116 -6.43 6.86 0.15
C THR A 116 -7.84 7.43 0.36
N MET A 117 -8.63 7.56 -0.70
CA MET A 117 -10.07 7.82 -0.61
C MET A 117 -10.86 6.55 -0.26
N ILE A 118 -10.27 5.37 -0.43
CA ILE A 118 -10.88 4.07 -0.11
C ILE A 118 -11.04 3.92 1.41
N LYS A 119 -12.17 3.32 1.80
CA LYS A 119 -12.53 3.09 3.20
C LYS A 119 -12.41 1.62 3.57
N ASP A 120 -11.99 1.36 4.80
CA ASP A 120 -12.14 0.05 5.42
C ASP A 120 -13.58 -0.18 5.90
N LYS A 121 -13.83 -1.35 6.50
CA LYS A 121 -15.12 -1.71 7.11
C LYS A 121 -15.55 -0.79 8.25
N ASN A 122 -14.64 -0.01 8.82
CA ASN A 122 -14.90 0.95 9.90
C ASN A 122 -15.09 2.39 9.37
N SER A 123 -15.17 2.57 8.05
CA SER A 123 -15.26 3.89 7.37
C SER A 123 -14.02 4.78 7.52
N ASP A 124 -12.90 4.24 7.98
CA ASP A 124 -11.61 4.94 8.06
C ASP A 124 -10.86 4.82 6.72
N ASN A 125 -10.05 5.84 6.39
CA ASN A 125 -9.25 5.81 5.16
C ASN A 125 -8.17 4.73 5.24
N ILE A 126 -7.96 3.99 4.14
CA ILE A 126 -6.82 3.06 4.04
C ILE A 126 -5.51 3.85 3.99
N ILE A 127 -4.55 3.39 4.78
CA ILE A 127 -3.21 3.94 4.91
C ILE A 127 -2.24 3.09 4.10
N ILE A 128 -1.39 3.75 3.30
CA ILE A 128 -0.35 3.09 2.50
C ILE A 128 0.98 3.81 2.76
N PRO A 129 1.87 3.25 3.61
CA PRO A 129 3.23 3.73 3.72
C PRO A 129 4.06 3.30 2.49
N ILE A 130 4.81 4.24 1.91
CA ILE A 130 5.67 4.03 0.74
C ILE A 130 7.09 4.45 1.10
N GLU A 131 8.07 3.61 0.79
CA GLU A 131 9.49 3.94 0.82
C GLU A 131 9.96 4.19 -0.62
N ILE A 132 10.52 5.36 -0.89
CA ILE A 132 10.90 5.77 -2.25
C ILE A 132 12.37 5.46 -2.56
N GLU A 133 12.65 5.25 -3.84
CA GLU A 133 13.98 5.13 -4.43
C GLU A 133 14.85 4.12 -3.68
N THR A 134 14.32 2.91 -3.57
CA THR A 134 14.95 1.74 -2.97
C THR A 134 15.10 0.66 -4.06
N MET A 135 15.60 -0.51 -3.68
CA MET A 135 15.82 -1.62 -4.60
C MET A 135 15.13 -2.88 -4.11
N THR A 136 14.75 -3.76 -5.02
CA THR A 136 14.34 -5.13 -4.71
C THR A 136 14.97 -6.13 -5.68
N TYR A 137 14.82 -7.43 -5.39
CA TYR A 137 15.30 -8.50 -6.26
C TYR A 137 14.11 -9.29 -6.81
N ILE A 138 14.00 -9.37 -8.13
CA ILE A 138 13.03 -10.21 -8.84
C ILE A 138 13.82 -11.28 -9.58
N ASN A 139 13.61 -12.56 -9.27
CA ASN A 139 14.37 -13.65 -9.90
C ASN A 139 15.89 -13.40 -9.90
N ARG A 140 16.41 -12.91 -8.77
CA ARG A 140 17.83 -12.53 -8.55
C ARG A 140 18.32 -11.31 -9.35
N VAL A 141 17.46 -10.65 -10.11
CA VAL A 141 17.78 -9.38 -10.79
C VAL A 141 17.42 -8.21 -9.87
N LYS A 142 18.40 -7.36 -9.60
CA LYS A 142 18.20 -6.12 -8.84
C LYS A 142 17.49 -5.09 -9.69
N ILE A 143 16.43 -4.49 -9.15
CA ILE A 143 15.66 -3.43 -9.80
C ILE A 143 15.43 -2.26 -8.83
N ASP A 144 15.42 -1.04 -9.36
CA ASP A 144 15.05 0.16 -8.60
C ASP A 144 13.53 0.31 -8.57
N ILE A 145 12.98 0.61 -7.39
CA ILE A 145 11.54 0.63 -7.12
C ILE A 145 11.16 1.74 -6.14
N ASN A 146 9.85 2.02 -6.09
CA ASN A 146 9.21 2.63 -4.93
C ASN A 146 8.42 1.54 -4.18
N ARG A 147 8.82 1.20 -2.95
CA ARG A 147 8.26 0.07 -2.19
C ARG A 147 6.98 0.46 -1.46
N ILE A 148 5.91 -0.30 -1.66
CA ILE A 148 4.74 -0.29 -0.78
C ILE A 148 5.08 -1.18 0.43
N LYS A 149 5.06 -0.60 1.64
CA LYS A 149 5.50 -1.31 2.86
C LYS A 149 4.38 -2.10 3.52
N SER A 150 3.14 -1.60 3.40
CA SER A 150 1.92 -2.21 3.93
C SER A 150 0.70 -1.47 3.38
N VAL A 151 -0.49 -2.07 3.50
CA VAL A 151 -1.78 -1.48 3.16
C VAL A 151 -2.78 -1.89 4.23
N TYR A 152 -3.27 -0.94 5.01
CA TYR A 152 -4.09 -1.26 6.18
C TYR A 152 -5.12 -0.18 6.52
N GLY A 153 -6.25 -0.62 7.09
CA GLY A 153 -7.21 0.25 7.77
C GLY A 153 -6.68 0.70 9.12
N TYR A 154 -7.06 1.90 9.56
CA TYR A 154 -6.61 2.42 10.85
C TYR A 154 -7.34 1.73 12.00
N LYS A 155 -6.61 0.99 12.84
CA LYS A 155 -7.15 0.48 14.10
C LYS A 155 -6.98 1.56 15.18
N LYS A 156 -8.08 1.97 15.80
CA LYS A 156 -8.04 2.89 16.95
C LYS A 156 -7.18 2.30 18.07
N ILE A 157 -6.29 3.11 18.62
CA ILE A 157 -5.44 2.77 19.76
C ILE A 157 -5.76 3.78 20.86
N ASN A 158 -6.11 3.31 22.07
CA ASN A 158 -6.45 4.17 23.21
C ASN A 158 -7.48 5.27 22.86
N ASN A 159 -8.52 4.91 22.11
CA ASN A 159 -9.57 5.83 21.61
C ASN A 159 -9.09 6.97 20.68
N ILE A 160 -7.83 6.95 20.25
CA ILE A 160 -7.31 7.87 19.24
C ILE A 160 -7.82 7.41 17.88
N ASN A 161 -8.55 8.29 17.18
CA ASN A 161 -8.97 8.05 15.79
C ASN A 161 -7.90 8.50 14.79
N LEU A 162 -8.06 8.11 13.51
CA LEU A 162 -7.08 8.39 12.46
C LEU A 162 -6.73 9.88 12.36
N ASN A 163 -7.74 10.75 12.39
CA ASN A 163 -7.53 12.20 12.30
C ASN A 163 -6.68 12.72 13.47
N HIS A 164 -6.94 12.23 14.69
CA HIS A 164 -6.17 12.58 15.87
C HIS A 164 -4.73 12.04 15.78
N TYR A 165 -4.54 10.79 15.35
CA TYR A 165 -3.21 10.21 15.12
C TYR A 165 -2.38 11.03 14.14
N ILE A 166 -2.97 11.43 13.02
CA ILE A 166 -2.31 12.29 12.02
C ILE A 166 -1.96 13.65 12.64
N LYS A 167 -2.87 14.27 13.39
CA LYS A 167 -2.58 15.54 14.10
C LYS A 167 -1.38 15.42 15.05
N ILE A 168 -1.28 14.33 15.82
CA ILE A 168 -0.13 14.08 16.70
C ILE A 168 1.16 13.95 15.88
N LYS A 169 1.14 13.15 14.81
CA LYS A 169 2.31 12.95 13.95
C LYS A 169 2.79 14.23 13.27
N LEU A 170 1.86 15.13 12.91
CA LEU A 170 2.17 16.47 12.40
C LEU A 170 2.74 17.38 13.50
N LYS A 171 2.14 17.40 14.71
CA LYS A 171 2.59 18.24 15.83
C LYS A 171 4.00 17.89 16.28
N ASN A 172 4.32 16.60 16.33
CA ASN A 172 5.66 16.11 16.69
C ASN A 172 6.67 16.25 15.54
N ARG A 173 6.27 16.89 14.42
CA ARG A 173 7.01 17.06 13.17
C ARG A 173 7.48 15.76 12.53
N SER A 174 7.04 14.57 12.99
CA SER A 174 7.44 13.28 12.42
C SER A 174 7.07 13.17 10.94
N PHE A 175 6.01 13.87 10.54
CA PHE A 175 5.61 13.99 9.14
C PHE A 175 5.24 15.44 8.80
N LYS A 176 5.44 15.82 7.54
CA LYS A 176 4.94 17.05 6.92
C LYS A 176 3.85 16.69 5.92
N LYS A 177 2.66 17.30 6.04
CA LYS A 177 1.62 17.19 5.01
C LYS A 177 2.07 17.96 3.77
N ILE A 178 2.11 17.30 2.61
CA ILE A 178 2.51 17.93 1.34
C ILE A 178 1.34 18.05 0.37
N TYR A 179 0.29 17.25 0.55
CA TYR A 179 -0.92 17.30 -0.25
C TYR A 179 -2.15 16.93 0.58
N GLU A 180 -3.26 17.58 0.30
CA GLU A 180 -4.60 17.18 0.74
C GLU A 180 -5.61 17.57 -0.35
N ARG A 181 -6.46 16.60 -0.73
CA ARG A 181 -7.56 16.83 -1.66
C ARG A 181 -8.57 17.75 -0.96
N LYS A 182 -8.84 18.91 -1.56
CA LYS A 182 -9.89 19.80 -1.08
C LYS A 182 -11.23 19.05 -1.12
N LYS A 183 -12.04 19.19 -0.07
CA LYS A 183 -13.43 18.77 -0.15
C LYS A 183 -14.13 19.71 -1.12
N ASN A 184 -14.79 19.13 -2.13
CA ASN A 184 -15.81 19.86 -2.88
C ASN A 184 -17.00 20.10 -1.96
#